data_AF-A0A4Q0AVT9-F1
#
_entry.id   AF-A0A4Q0AVT9-F1
#
_cell.length_a   1.000
_cell.length_b   1.000
_cell.length_c   1.000
_cell.angle_alpha   90.00
_cell.angle_beta   90.00
_cell.angle_gamma   90.00
#
_symmetry.space_group_name_H-M   'P 1'
#
loop_
_entity.id
_entity.type
_entity.pdbx_description
1 polymer ?
#
loop_
_entity_poly.entity_id
_entity_poly.type
_entity_poly.pdbx_seq_one_letter_code
_entity_poly.pdbx_strand_id
1 'polypeptide(L)'
;MASFEVKVYPIFIKDHPNADRLDLGNIGSPEGWQVVIAKGRFQTGDLVAYIGENAVVPDDILKYYGYWNENKDIGMLAGSKGNRVKAIRLRDAFSLGIVLPIVECKEGWYKLPHTPEEQYTGYFKLDEDVSEILGVTKYEPPIPTHMAGEVCNLIGYTLKFDIENYKKYPTLINHGEEVIFTEKIHGCVSPDTNIMLPNGEEIEIEEIISNQNYTHVLSFDIASHQYQSKLITGRSRRENIEKKRWVKLTMENGRTIKITEDHPIFSKDRQEYVEAKDITNGEDIESPF
;
A
#
# COMPACT_ATOMS: atom_id res chain seq x y z
N MET A 1 -3.86 -2.00 -13.98
CA MET A 1 -3.49 -1.32 -12.73
C MET A 1 -4.66 -0.52 -12.16
N ALA A 2 -4.80 -0.41 -10.83
CA ALA A 2 -5.70 0.58 -10.19
C ALA A 2 -5.30 1.98 -10.67
N SER A 3 -6.28 2.86 -10.91
CA SER A 3 -6.03 4.16 -11.51
C SER A 3 -5.13 4.99 -10.59
N PHE A 4 -4.01 5.43 -11.15
CA PHE A 4 -3.19 6.47 -10.54
C PHE A 4 -3.70 7.80 -11.08
N GLU A 5 -4.05 8.71 -10.17
CA GLU A 5 -4.54 10.04 -10.50
C GLU A 5 -4.15 10.98 -9.35
N VAL A 6 -3.88 12.23 -9.69
CA VAL A 6 -3.75 13.33 -8.75
C VAL A 6 -4.93 14.25 -9.01
N LYS A 7 -5.87 14.30 -8.07
CA LYS A 7 -7.09 15.10 -8.17
C LYS A 7 -7.10 16.24 -7.18
N VAL A 8 -7.90 17.25 -7.51
CA VAL A 8 -8.16 18.39 -6.64
C VAL A 8 -9.38 18.12 -5.78
N TYR A 9 -9.22 18.32 -4.48
CA TYR A 9 -10.25 18.08 -3.49
C TYR A 9 -10.31 19.25 -2.50
N PRO A 10 -11.48 19.48 -1.86
CA PRO A 10 -11.54 20.32 -0.67
C PRO A 10 -10.78 19.66 0.49
N ILE A 11 -10.11 20.47 1.30
CA ILE A 11 -9.47 20.05 2.54
C ILE A 11 -10.31 20.44 3.77
N PHE A 12 -10.36 19.57 4.77
CA PHE A 12 -11.05 19.79 6.05
C PHE A 12 -10.03 19.75 7.18
N ILE A 13 -9.85 20.87 7.88
CA ILE A 13 -8.79 21.07 8.86
C ILE A 13 -9.27 20.70 10.26
N LYS A 14 -8.43 20.00 11.01
CA LYS A 14 -8.57 19.67 12.43
C LYS A 14 -7.26 19.97 13.14
N ASP A 15 -7.32 20.44 14.39
CA ASP A 15 -6.13 20.60 15.20
C ASP A 15 -5.43 19.26 15.41
N HIS A 16 -4.09 19.25 15.33
CA HIS A 16 -3.31 18.07 15.61
C HIS A 16 -3.27 17.79 17.12
N PRO A 17 -3.65 16.59 17.60
CA PRO A 17 -3.83 16.33 19.03
C PRO A 17 -2.52 16.41 19.84
N ASN A 18 -1.40 16.04 19.21
CA ASN A 18 -0.08 15.95 19.88
C ASN A 18 0.99 16.89 19.28
N ALA A 19 0.61 17.99 18.63
CA ALA A 19 1.58 18.92 18.03
C ALA A 19 1.04 20.34 17.84
N ASP A 20 1.73 21.34 18.39
CA ASP A 20 1.29 22.75 18.31
C ASP A 20 1.53 23.41 16.95
N ARG A 21 2.47 22.85 16.16
CA ARG A 21 2.90 23.43 14.88
C ARG A 21 2.32 22.72 13.65
N LEU A 22 1.48 21.73 13.86
CA LEU A 22 0.91 20.90 12.80
C LEU A 22 -0.62 20.91 12.91
N ASP A 23 -1.28 20.72 11.78
CA ASP A 23 -2.71 20.43 11.69
C ASP A 23 -2.92 19.10 10.94
N LEU A 24 -4.12 18.52 11.09
CA LEU A 24 -4.59 17.40 10.28
C LEU A 24 -5.52 17.92 9.19
N GLY A 25 -5.22 17.58 7.94
CA GLY A 25 -6.07 17.86 6.80
C GLY A 25 -6.72 16.59 6.27
N ASN A 26 -8.06 16.53 6.28
CA ASN A 26 -8.82 15.45 5.66
C ASN A 26 -9.24 15.85 4.25
N ILE A 27 -8.94 15.01 3.27
CA ILE A 27 -9.07 15.31 1.84
C ILE A 27 -10.38 14.76 1.29
N GLY A 28 -11.11 15.59 0.56
CA GLY A 28 -12.34 15.23 -0.15
C GLY A 28 -13.58 15.21 0.77
N SER A 29 -13.44 14.67 1.97
CA SER A 29 -14.48 14.69 3.00
C SER A 29 -13.89 14.78 4.42
N PRO A 30 -14.70 15.08 5.44
CA PRO A 30 -14.27 15.06 6.84
C PRO A 30 -13.71 13.71 7.34
N GLU A 31 -13.90 12.62 6.59
CA GLU A 31 -13.42 11.25 6.89
C GLU A 31 -12.51 10.68 5.78
N GLY A 32 -12.05 11.51 4.85
CA GLY A 32 -11.29 11.08 3.69
C GLY A 32 -9.84 10.66 4.00
N TRP A 33 -8.92 10.99 3.09
CA TRP A 33 -7.50 10.75 3.36
C TRP A 33 -6.97 11.80 4.33
N GLN A 34 -6.31 11.36 5.40
CA GLN A 34 -5.70 12.26 6.37
C GLN A 34 -4.25 12.54 5.97
N VAL A 35 -3.89 13.81 5.92
CA VAL A 35 -2.51 14.29 5.73
C VAL A 35 -2.13 15.22 6.88
N VAL A 36 -0.87 15.17 7.29
CA VAL A 36 -0.32 16.09 8.29
C VAL A 36 0.26 17.29 7.55
N ILE A 37 -0.14 18.49 7.96
CA ILE A 37 0.26 19.76 7.33
C ILE A 37 0.82 20.73 8.37
N ALA A 38 1.54 21.75 7.92
CA ALA A 38 1.96 22.85 8.80
C ALA A 38 0.73 23.64 9.28
N LYS A 39 0.76 24.06 10.55
CA LYS A 39 -0.37 24.77 11.16
C LYS A 39 -0.70 26.06 10.41
N GLY A 40 -1.99 26.27 10.13
CA GLY A 40 -2.49 27.46 9.44
C GLY A 40 -2.09 27.57 7.97
N ARG A 41 -1.54 26.51 7.36
CA ARG A 41 -1.20 26.49 5.92
C ARG A 41 -2.44 26.51 5.02
N PHE A 42 -3.54 25.94 5.49
CA PHE A 42 -4.81 25.81 4.77
C PHE A 42 -5.97 26.09 5.72
N GLN A 43 -7.11 26.44 5.15
CA GLN A 43 -8.40 26.56 5.83
C GLN A 43 -9.37 25.50 5.31
N THR A 44 -10.36 25.15 6.14
CA THR A 44 -11.40 24.20 5.73
C THR A 44 -12.18 24.75 4.54
N GLY A 45 -12.23 23.98 3.45
CA GLY A 45 -12.85 24.37 2.18
C GLY A 45 -11.84 24.77 1.11
N ASP A 46 -10.57 24.98 1.44
CA ASP A 46 -9.53 25.25 0.44
C ASP A 46 -9.39 24.08 -0.54
N LEU A 47 -9.11 24.38 -1.80
CA LEU A 47 -8.84 23.37 -2.82
C LEU A 47 -7.35 23.01 -2.84
N VAL A 48 -7.08 21.70 -2.82
CA VAL A 48 -5.71 21.16 -2.83
C VAL A 48 -5.58 20.01 -3.80
N ALA A 49 -4.44 19.92 -4.48
CA ALA A 49 -4.08 18.72 -5.23
C ALA A 49 -3.53 17.68 -4.26
N TYR A 50 -4.19 16.53 -4.20
CA TYR A 50 -3.81 15.44 -3.30
C TYR A 50 -2.92 14.43 -4.00
N ILE A 51 -1.71 14.26 -3.47
CA ILE A 51 -0.74 13.28 -3.95
C ILE A 51 -0.68 12.15 -2.94
N GLY A 52 -1.30 11.03 -3.29
CA GLY A 52 -1.42 9.85 -2.45
C GLY A 52 -0.18 8.95 -2.45
N GLU A 53 -0.30 7.85 -1.71
CA GLU A 53 0.75 6.82 -1.58
C GLU A 53 1.21 6.25 -2.93
N ASN A 54 2.47 5.81 -2.97
CA ASN A 54 3.14 5.30 -4.16
C ASN A 54 3.31 6.33 -5.29
N ALA A 55 3.07 7.62 -5.07
CA ALA A 55 3.47 8.64 -6.01
C ALA A 55 4.99 8.89 -5.97
N VAL A 56 5.59 9.16 -7.12
CA VAL A 56 6.93 9.71 -7.30
C VAL A 56 6.77 11.16 -7.75
N VAL A 57 7.29 12.08 -6.94
CA VAL A 57 7.15 13.52 -7.12
C VAL A 57 8.42 14.10 -7.74
N PRO A 58 8.35 14.94 -8.78
CA PRO A 58 9.55 15.56 -9.34
C PRO A 58 10.28 16.47 -8.35
N ASP A 59 11.61 16.54 -8.47
CA ASP A 59 12.47 17.30 -7.57
C ASP A 59 12.13 18.80 -7.55
N ASP A 60 11.70 19.37 -8.68
CA ASP A 60 11.33 20.78 -8.77
C ASP A 60 10.11 21.12 -7.90
N ILE A 61 9.13 20.21 -7.86
CA ILE A 61 7.96 20.32 -6.98
C ILE A 61 8.41 20.24 -5.52
N LEU A 62 9.30 19.29 -5.20
CA LEU A 62 9.81 19.11 -3.84
C LEU A 62 10.58 20.36 -3.37
N LYS A 63 11.42 20.94 -4.22
CA LYS A 63 12.15 22.18 -3.96
C LYS A 63 11.21 23.34 -3.71
N TYR A 64 10.24 23.55 -4.61
CA TYR A 64 9.32 24.67 -4.51
C TYR A 64 8.46 24.64 -3.24
N TYR A 65 7.99 23.45 -2.84
CA TYR A 65 7.10 23.31 -1.68
C TYR A 65 7.82 22.98 -0.36
N GLY A 66 9.15 23.08 -0.32
CA GLY A 66 9.93 22.92 0.91
C GLY A 66 10.05 21.48 1.40
N TYR A 67 9.91 20.50 0.50
CA TYR A 67 10.18 19.08 0.75
C TYR A 67 11.59 18.67 0.26
N TRP A 68 12.53 19.60 0.20
CA TRP A 68 13.89 19.40 -0.28
C TRP A 68 14.93 19.71 0.80
N ASN A 69 15.96 18.88 0.89
CA ASN A 69 17.11 19.12 1.75
C ASN A 69 18.30 19.60 0.92
N GLU A 70 18.53 20.92 0.90
CA GLU A 70 19.62 21.56 0.14
C GLU A 70 21.01 21.02 0.49
N ASN A 71 21.25 20.69 1.75
CA ASN A 71 22.58 20.21 2.19
C ASN A 71 22.91 18.81 1.68
N LYS A 72 21.87 18.00 1.40
CA LYS A 72 22.01 16.60 1.00
C LYS A 72 21.63 16.36 -0.45
N ASP A 73 21.15 17.39 -1.14
CA ASP A 73 20.64 17.34 -2.52
C ASP A 73 19.66 16.17 -2.73
N ILE A 74 18.71 16.04 -1.78
CA ILE A 74 17.74 14.95 -1.75
C ILE A 74 16.38 15.43 -1.23
N GLY A 75 15.30 14.85 -1.74
CA GLY A 75 13.96 15.08 -1.21
C GLY A 75 13.77 14.56 0.22
N MET A 76 12.74 15.05 0.90
CA MET A 76 12.41 14.70 2.28
C MET A 76 11.38 13.58 2.40
N LEU A 77 10.91 13.03 1.28
CA LEU A 77 9.98 11.90 1.24
C LEU A 77 10.75 10.57 1.34
N ALA A 78 10.08 9.45 1.08
CA ALA A 78 10.69 8.13 1.14
C ALA A 78 11.46 7.78 -0.14
N GLY A 79 12.24 6.69 -0.07
CA GLY A 79 13.00 6.18 -1.22
C GLY A 79 14.41 6.75 -1.31
N SER A 80 15.25 6.17 -2.18
CA SER A 80 16.67 6.54 -2.30
C SER A 80 16.90 7.97 -2.80
N LYS A 81 15.94 8.54 -3.53
CA LYS A 81 15.94 9.94 -3.99
C LYS A 81 15.08 10.87 -3.10
N GLY A 82 14.45 10.33 -2.06
CA GLY A 82 13.59 11.10 -1.16
C GLY A 82 12.36 11.70 -1.82
N ASN A 83 11.86 11.08 -2.89
CA ASN A 83 10.80 11.61 -3.75
C ASN A 83 9.56 10.73 -3.85
N ARG A 84 9.49 9.63 -3.07
CA ARG A 84 8.35 8.71 -3.05
C ARG A 84 7.44 8.99 -1.86
N VAL A 85 6.16 9.20 -2.12
CA VAL A 85 5.13 9.34 -1.10
C VAL A 85 4.82 7.97 -0.49
N LYS A 86 4.87 7.89 0.84
CA LYS A 86 4.46 6.73 1.65
C LYS A 86 3.60 7.19 2.80
N ALA A 87 2.71 6.31 3.27
CA ALA A 87 2.10 6.49 4.58
C ALA A 87 3.18 6.56 5.65
N ILE A 88 3.11 7.60 6.48
CA ILE A 88 3.98 7.80 7.64
C ILE A 88 3.14 8.13 8.87
N ARG A 89 3.77 8.01 10.04
CA ARG A 89 3.20 8.48 11.30
C ARG A 89 4.03 9.63 11.82
N LEU A 90 3.38 10.78 12.06
CA LEU A 90 4.01 11.97 12.62
C LEU A 90 3.28 12.33 13.92
N ARG A 91 4.01 12.33 15.04
CA ARG A 91 3.46 12.67 16.38
C ARG A 91 2.17 11.89 16.68
N ASP A 92 2.20 10.59 16.40
CA ASP A 92 1.12 9.62 16.56
C ASP A 92 -0.08 9.73 15.61
N ALA A 93 -0.12 10.71 14.70
CA ALA A 93 -1.12 10.80 13.63
C ALA A 93 -0.63 10.23 12.30
N PHE A 94 -1.52 9.57 11.55
CA PHE A 94 -1.21 9.10 10.20
C PHE A 94 -1.20 10.26 9.19
N SER A 95 -0.25 10.22 8.27
CA SER A 95 -0.21 11.06 7.06
C SER A 95 -0.13 10.15 5.85
N LEU A 96 -1.21 10.09 5.07
CA LEU A 96 -1.40 9.19 3.93
C LEU A 96 -1.11 9.86 2.57
N GLY A 97 -0.22 10.84 2.55
CA GLY A 97 0.08 11.59 1.34
C GLY A 97 0.65 12.95 1.63
N ILE A 98 0.75 13.78 0.58
CA ILE A 98 1.02 15.21 0.66
C ILE A 98 -0.04 15.98 -0.12
N VAL A 99 -0.15 17.27 0.17
CA VAL A 99 -1.05 18.18 -0.55
C VAL A 99 -0.30 19.40 -1.07
N LEU A 100 -0.70 19.83 -2.26
CA LEU A 100 -0.20 21.05 -2.89
C LEU A 100 -1.34 22.07 -2.98
N PRO A 101 -1.07 23.36 -2.68
CA PRO A 101 -2.06 24.42 -2.83
C PRO A 101 -2.44 24.60 -4.31
N ILE A 102 -3.71 24.92 -4.53
CA ILE A 102 -4.25 25.28 -5.84
C ILE A 102 -4.79 26.70 -5.78
N VAL A 103 -4.61 27.46 -6.86
CA VAL A 103 -5.14 28.82 -6.98
C VAL A 103 -6.06 28.91 -8.19
N GLU A 104 -7.21 29.53 -8.00
CA GLU A 104 -8.09 29.90 -9.12
C GLU A 104 -7.47 31.09 -9.85
N CYS A 105 -7.31 30.98 -11.16
CA CYS A 105 -6.71 32.04 -11.99
C CYS A 105 -7.74 32.78 -12.86
N LYS A 106 -8.81 32.07 -13.24
CA LYS A 106 -9.96 32.58 -14.00
C LYS A 106 -11.17 31.72 -13.59
N GLU A 107 -12.37 32.24 -13.76
CA GLU A 107 -13.60 31.55 -13.38
C GLU A 107 -13.62 30.11 -13.91
N GLY A 108 -13.60 29.13 -13.00
CA GLY A 108 -13.62 27.70 -13.31
C GLY A 108 -12.31 27.11 -13.82
N TRP A 109 -11.21 27.86 -13.80
CA TRP A 109 -9.87 27.44 -14.18
C TRP A 109 -8.88 27.62 -13.02
N TYR A 110 -8.13 26.56 -12.78
CA TYR A 110 -7.21 26.46 -11.67
C TYR A 110 -5.79 26.23 -12.15
N LYS A 111 -4.81 26.66 -11.36
CA LYS A 111 -3.39 26.39 -11.58
C LYS A 111 -2.67 26.13 -10.26
N LEU A 112 -1.49 25.55 -10.35
CA LEU A 112 -0.57 25.47 -9.21
C LEU A 112 0.19 26.79 -9.05
N PRO A 113 0.49 27.25 -7.82
CA PRO A 113 1.26 28.47 -7.59
C PRO A 113 2.63 28.50 -8.27
N HIS A 114 3.27 27.35 -8.47
CA HIS A 114 4.59 27.28 -9.12
C HIS A 114 4.53 27.35 -10.66
N THR A 115 3.34 27.21 -11.26
CA THR A 115 3.20 27.21 -12.73
C THR A 115 3.61 28.57 -13.28
N PRO A 116 4.63 28.65 -14.16
CA PRO A 116 5.04 29.91 -14.78
C PRO A 116 3.86 30.56 -15.54
N GLU A 117 3.67 31.88 -15.38
CA GLU A 117 2.53 32.59 -15.98
C GLU A 117 2.46 32.48 -17.51
N GLU A 118 3.61 32.26 -18.15
CA GLU A 118 3.76 32.17 -19.61
C GLU A 118 3.48 30.77 -20.17
N GLN A 119 3.28 29.75 -19.33
CA GLN A 119 2.96 28.39 -19.75
C GLN A 119 1.45 28.12 -19.65
N TYR A 120 0.78 28.01 -20.81
CA TYR A 120 -0.60 27.53 -20.93
C TYR A 120 -0.78 26.06 -20.50
N THR A 121 0.30 25.36 -20.15
CA THR A 121 0.34 23.91 -19.87
C THR A 121 0.02 23.52 -18.43
N GLY A 122 -0.32 24.47 -17.55
CA GLY A 122 -0.59 24.18 -16.13
C GLY A 122 -1.96 24.63 -15.63
N TYR A 123 -2.90 24.88 -16.54
CA TYR A 123 -4.30 25.19 -16.23
C TYR A 123 -5.16 23.95 -16.37
N PHE A 124 -6.08 23.75 -15.43
CA PHE A 124 -6.98 22.60 -15.42
C PHE A 124 -8.33 22.97 -14.81
N LYS A 125 -9.33 22.11 -15.02
CA LYS A 125 -10.65 22.22 -14.38
C LYS A 125 -10.74 21.34 -13.15
N LEU A 126 -11.71 21.66 -12.28
CA LEU A 126 -12.07 20.77 -11.18
C LEU A 126 -12.42 19.38 -11.75
N ASP A 127 -12.00 18.31 -11.06
CA ASP A 127 -12.13 16.89 -11.44
C ASP A 127 -11.16 16.35 -12.51
N GLU A 128 -10.34 17.19 -13.14
CA GLU A 128 -9.29 16.71 -14.05
C GLU A 128 -8.13 16.06 -13.26
N ASP A 129 -7.53 15.02 -13.86
CA ASP A 129 -6.28 14.46 -13.34
C ASP A 129 -5.12 15.39 -13.69
N VAL A 130 -4.47 15.92 -12.66
CA VAL A 130 -3.33 16.85 -12.79
C VAL A 130 -1.98 16.15 -12.64
N SER A 131 -1.94 14.81 -12.61
CA SER A 131 -0.72 14.01 -12.47
C SER A 131 0.31 14.32 -13.55
N GLU A 132 -0.14 14.38 -14.82
CA GLU A 132 0.70 14.69 -15.99
C GLU A 132 1.25 16.12 -15.94
N ILE A 133 0.40 17.09 -15.59
CA ILE A 133 0.78 18.51 -15.42
C ILE A 133 1.87 18.66 -14.36
N LEU A 134 1.77 17.90 -13.27
CA LEU A 134 2.72 17.89 -12.17
C LEU A 134 3.97 17.03 -12.43
N GLY A 135 3.99 16.25 -13.52
CA GLY A 135 5.01 15.22 -13.76
C GLY A 135 5.05 14.14 -12.68
N VAL A 136 3.97 14.00 -11.89
CA VAL A 136 3.88 13.02 -10.80
C VAL A 136 3.52 11.68 -11.41
N THR A 137 4.32 10.66 -11.10
CA THR A 137 4.15 9.31 -11.66
C THR A 137 3.89 8.29 -10.55
N LYS A 138 3.35 7.13 -10.91
CA LYS A 138 3.25 6.03 -9.97
C LYS A 138 4.59 5.31 -9.83
N TYR A 139 5.00 5.08 -8.59
CA TYR A 139 6.11 4.22 -8.25
C TYR A 139 5.74 2.78 -8.57
N GLU A 140 6.45 2.22 -9.55
CA GLU A 140 6.45 0.78 -9.78
C GLU A 140 7.71 0.17 -9.15
N PRO A 141 7.57 -0.85 -8.30
CA PRO A 141 8.73 -1.58 -7.83
C PRO A 141 9.46 -2.20 -9.03
N PRO A 142 10.80 -2.26 -9.01
CA PRO A 142 11.54 -2.90 -10.09
C PRO A 142 11.08 -4.35 -10.24
N ILE A 143 10.82 -4.75 -11.49
CA ILE A 143 10.46 -6.14 -11.81
C ILE A 143 11.66 -7.02 -11.42
N PRO A 144 11.49 -8.02 -10.54
CA PRO A 144 12.56 -8.93 -10.19
C PRO A 144 13.14 -9.60 -11.43
N THR A 145 14.45 -9.83 -11.49
CA THR A 145 15.12 -10.36 -12.69
C THR A 145 14.55 -11.72 -13.13
N HIS A 146 14.15 -12.57 -12.18
CA HIS A 146 13.52 -13.87 -12.47
C HIS A 146 12.06 -13.77 -12.96
N MET A 147 11.45 -12.58 -12.89
CA MET A 147 10.13 -12.28 -13.46
C MET A 147 10.21 -11.50 -14.79
N ALA A 148 11.42 -11.15 -15.24
CA ALA A 148 11.66 -10.46 -16.50
C ALA A 148 11.76 -11.44 -17.69
N GLY A 149 10.76 -12.31 -17.82
CA GLY A 149 10.64 -13.23 -18.96
C GLY A 149 10.30 -12.51 -20.26
N GLU A 150 10.26 -13.26 -21.37
CA GLU A 150 9.79 -12.72 -22.65
C GLU A 150 8.34 -12.24 -22.52
N VAL A 151 8.10 -10.99 -22.92
CA VAL A 151 6.80 -10.34 -22.78
C VAL A 151 6.04 -10.46 -24.10
N CYS A 152 4.81 -10.97 -24.05
CA CYS A 152 3.85 -10.85 -25.13
C CYS A 152 2.64 -10.03 -24.68
N ASN A 153 2.00 -9.34 -25.62
CA ASN A 153 0.82 -8.54 -25.33
C ASN A 153 -0.43 -9.44 -25.34
N LEU A 154 -1.12 -9.51 -24.20
CA LEU A 154 -2.34 -10.31 -24.01
C LEU A 154 -3.60 -9.44 -23.82
N ILE A 155 -3.64 -8.23 -24.39
CA ILE A 155 -4.84 -7.37 -24.37
C ILE A 155 -6.07 -8.19 -24.79
N GLY A 156 -7.10 -8.21 -23.94
CA GLY A 156 -8.35 -8.94 -24.18
C GLY A 156 -8.36 -10.41 -23.74
N TYR A 157 -7.21 -10.99 -23.36
CA TYR A 157 -7.11 -12.38 -22.92
C TYR A 157 -6.98 -12.53 -21.39
N THR A 158 -6.76 -11.43 -20.67
CA THR A 158 -6.62 -11.41 -19.21
C THR A 158 -7.67 -10.52 -18.56
N LEU A 159 -8.17 -10.93 -17.39
CA LEU A 159 -9.00 -10.07 -16.55
C LEU A 159 -8.14 -9.07 -15.81
N LYS A 160 -8.59 -7.81 -15.76
CA LYS A 160 -8.00 -6.79 -14.89
C LYS A 160 -8.43 -7.10 -13.46
N PHE A 161 -7.47 -7.40 -12.59
CA PHE A 161 -7.71 -7.79 -11.19
C PHE A 161 -7.46 -6.65 -10.19
N ASP A 162 -7.21 -5.43 -10.68
CA ASP A 162 -6.97 -4.29 -9.80
C ASP A 162 -8.24 -3.84 -9.11
N ILE A 163 -8.12 -3.57 -7.81
CA ILE A 163 -9.20 -3.09 -6.96
C ILE A 163 -8.88 -1.64 -6.57
N GLU A 164 -9.85 -0.74 -6.74
CA GLU A 164 -9.72 0.67 -6.33
C GLU A 164 -9.79 0.83 -4.80
N ASN A 165 -9.19 1.90 -4.29
CA ASN A 165 -9.29 2.22 -2.87
C ASN A 165 -10.70 2.74 -2.55
N TYR A 166 -11.36 2.17 -1.54
CA TYR A 166 -12.73 2.55 -1.15
C TYR A 166 -12.88 4.05 -0.86
N LYS A 167 -11.82 4.73 -0.36
CA LYS A 167 -11.83 6.17 -0.05
C LYS A 167 -12.06 7.04 -1.28
N LYS A 168 -11.83 6.53 -2.50
CA LYS A 168 -12.19 7.22 -3.75
C LYS A 168 -13.69 7.24 -4.01
N TYR A 169 -14.41 6.23 -3.50
CA TYR A 169 -15.84 6.05 -3.71
C TYR A 169 -16.54 5.76 -2.39
N PRO A 170 -16.50 6.70 -1.41
CA PRO A 170 -17.00 6.44 -0.06
C PRO A 170 -18.51 6.16 -0.03
N THR A 171 -19.25 6.56 -1.06
CA THR A 171 -20.70 6.33 -1.21
C THR A 171 -21.04 5.11 -2.07
N LEU A 172 -20.05 4.30 -2.46
CA LEU A 172 -20.27 3.15 -3.34
C LEU A 172 -21.09 2.04 -2.67
N ILE A 173 -20.84 1.80 -1.38
CA ILE A 173 -21.50 0.77 -0.58
C ILE A 173 -22.55 1.46 0.29
N ASN A 174 -23.80 1.03 0.17
CA ASN A 174 -24.90 1.60 0.93
C ASN A 174 -25.11 0.87 2.26
N HIS A 175 -25.70 1.56 3.23
CA HIS A 175 -26.06 0.93 4.49
C HIS A 175 -27.08 -0.20 4.26
N GLY A 176 -26.74 -1.41 4.74
CA GLY A 176 -27.58 -2.61 4.59
C GLY A 176 -27.37 -3.38 3.28
N GLU A 177 -26.43 -2.96 2.44
CA GLU A 177 -26.04 -3.69 1.24
C GLU A 177 -25.26 -4.96 1.61
N GLU A 178 -25.64 -6.09 1.01
CA GLU A 178 -24.89 -7.34 1.17
C GLU A 178 -23.59 -7.26 0.37
N VAL A 179 -22.46 -7.47 1.06
CA VAL A 179 -21.13 -7.41 0.46
C VAL A 179 -20.32 -8.63 0.86
N ILE A 180 -19.40 -9.05 -0.01
CA ILE A 180 -18.45 -10.13 0.27
C ILE A 180 -17.13 -9.49 0.69
N PHE A 181 -16.72 -9.73 1.93
CA PHE A 181 -15.38 -9.40 2.41
C PHE A 181 -14.45 -10.58 2.18
N THR A 182 -13.33 -10.33 1.50
CA THR A 182 -12.26 -11.31 1.31
C THR A 182 -10.95 -10.73 1.81
N GLU A 183 -10.10 -11.59 2.37
CA GLU A 183 -8.77 -11.19 2.81
C GLU A 183 -7.87 -10.88 1.61
N LYS A 184 -7.16 -9.76 1.68
CA LYS A 184 -6.13 -9.41 0.69
C LYS A 184 -4.81 -10.05 1.09
N ILE A 185 -4.53 -11.24 0.55
CA ILE A 185 -3.31 -11.99 0.88
C ILE A 185 -2.04 -11.22 0.48
N HIS A 186 -1.18 -10.96 1.46
CA HIS A 186 0.14 -10.35 1.32
C HIS A 186 1.17 -11.14 2.15
N GLY A 187 2.07 -11.88 1.50
CA GLY A 187 3.13 -12.59 2.22
C GLY A 187 3.95 -13.53 1.34
N CYS A 188 5.13 -13.90 1.83
CA CYS A 188 5.96 -15.00 1.32
C CYS A 188 6.57 -15.75 2.51
N VAL A 189 6.82 -17.05 2.35
CA VAL A 189 7.56 -17.89 3.31
C VAL A 189 8.97 -18.19 2.78
N SER A 190 9.86 -18.73 3.62
CA SER A 190 11.19 -19.15 3.16
C SER A 190 11.09 -20.39 2.25
N PRO A 191 12.05 -20.59 1.31
CA PRO A 191 12.01 -21.72 0.37
C PRO A 191 12.10 -23.09 1.06
N ASP A 192 12.79 -23.16 2.20
CA ASP A 192 12.96 -24.33 3.06
C ASP A 192 11.78 -24.56 4.02
N THR A 193 10.68 -23.81 3.87
CA THR A 193 9.47 -24.05 4.68
C THR A 193 8.78 -25.32 4.21
N ASN A 194 8.67 -26.31 5.10
CA ASN A 194 7.93 -27.54 4.85
C ASN A 194 6.43 -27.28 4.82
N ILE A 195 5.76 -27.73 3.76
CA ILE A 195 4.32 -27.70 3.58
C ILE A 195 3.79 -29.12 3.66
N MET A 196 2.75 -29.33 4.47
CA MET A 196 2.09 -30.62 4.56
C MET A 196 1.14 -30.85 3.37
N LEU A 197 1.30 -31.99 2.71
CA LEU A 197 0.45 -32.46 1.63
C LEU A 197 -0.76 -33.25 2.18
N PRO A 198 -1.84 -33.42 1.41
CA PRO A 198 -3.02 -34.19 1.86
C PRO A 198 -2.76 -35.66 2.20
N ASN A 199 -1.66 -36.23 1.68
CA ASN A 199 -1.22 -37.60 1.99
C ASN A 199 -0.43 -37.70 3.31
N GLY A 200 -0.21 -36.58 4.02
CA GLY A 200 0.55 -36.50 5.26
C GLY A 200 2.06 -36.38 5.08
N GLU A 201 2.56 -36.33 3.84
CA GLU A 201 3.97 -36.02 3.58
C GLU A 201 4.23 -34.53 3.75
N GLU A 202 5.42 -34.18 4.21
CA GLU A 202 5.91 -32.80 4.25
C GLU A 202 6.92 -32.60 3.13
N ILE A 203 6.81 -31.49 2.42
CA ILE A 203 7.74 -31.14 1.34
C ILE A 203 8.04 -29.65 1.36
N GLU A 204 9.28 -29.29 1.02
CA GLU A 204 9.67 -27.88 0.95
C GLU A 204 8.83 -27.12 -0.08
N ILE A 205 8.42 -25.89 0.25
CA ILE A 205 7.63 -25.05 -0.65
C ILE A 205 8.37 -24.75 -1.95
N GLU A 206 9.71 -24.74 -1.94
CA GLU A 206 10.52 -24.62 -3.16
C GLU A 206 10.24 -25.74 -4.18
N GLU A 207 10.04 -26.97 -3.70
CA GLU A 207 9.71 -28.11 -4.56
C GLU A 207 8.27 -28.00 -5.08
N ILE A 208 7.30 -27.59 -4.25
CA ILE A 208 5.92 -27.32 -4.69
C ILE A 208 5.87 -26.22 -5.76
N ILE A 209 6.70 -25.19 -5.61
CA ILE A 209 6.81 -24.08 -6.57
C ILE A 209 7.41 -24.59 -7.89
N SER A 210 8.44 -25.43 -7.82
CA SER A 210 9.19 -25.91 -8.98
C SER A 210 8.51 -27.06 -9.73
N ASN A 211 7.64 -27.81 -9.06
CA ASN A 211 7.02 -29.02 -9.58
C ASN A 211 5.49 -28.91 -9.62
N GLN A 212 4.93 -28.79 -10.83
CA GLN A 212 3.49 -28.61 -11.01
C GLN A 212 2.64 -29.85 -10.70
N ASN A 213 3.26 -31.01 -10.46
CA ASN A 213 2.53 -32.24 -10.12
C ASN A 213 1.87 -32.16 -8.74
N TYR A 214 2.39 -31.33 -7.83
CA TYR A 214 1.75 -31.06 -6.55
C TYR A 214 0.57 -30.12 -6.76
N THR A 215 -0.65 -30.65 -6.76
CA THR A 215 -1.87 -29.87 -7.05
C THR A 215 -2.61 -29.43 -5.79
N HIS A 216 -2.36 -30.07 -4.65
CA HIS A 216 -3.08 -29.80 -3.40
C HIS A 216 -2.13 -29.71 -2.21
N VAL A 217 -2.51 -28.92 -1.22
CA VAL A 217 -1.84 -28.78 0.08
C VAL A 217 -2.86 -28.88 1.20
N LEU A 218 -2.40 -29.17 2.40
CA LEU A 218 -3.25 -29.14 3.58
C LEU A 218 -3.32 -27.71 4.14
N SER A 219 -4.53 -27.23 4.40
CA SER A 219 -4.79 -25.89 4.92
C SER A 219 -5.76 -25.97 6.09
N PHE A 220 -5.55 -25.14 7.11
CA PHE A 220 -6.43 -25.07 8.28
C PHE A 220 -7.67 -24.25 7.96
N ASP A 221 -8.85 -24.86 8.10
CA ASP A 221 -10.13 -24.18 7.91
C ASP A 221 -10.65 -23.63 9.24
N ILE A 222 -10.77 -22.30 9.33
CA ILE A 222 -11.12 -21.59 10.58
C ILE A 222 -12.53 -21.93 11.05
N ALA A 223 -13.48 -22.12 10.13
CA ALA A 223 -14.88 -22.38 10.48
C ALA A 223 -15.08 -23.78 11.06
N SER A 224 -14.40 -24.77 10.50
CA SER A 224 -14.48 -26.18 10.95
C SER A 224 -13.42 -26.56 11.98
N HIS A 225 -12.40 -25.70 12.20
CA HIS A 225 -11.21 -25.99 13.01
C HIS A 225 -10.53 -27.32 12.61
N GLN A 226 -10.52 -27.61 11.30
CA GLN A 226 -9.95 -28.84 10.76
C GLN A 226 -9.06 -28.54 9.57
N TYR A 227 -8.03 -29.37 9.42
CA TYR A 227 -7.21 -29.37 8.23
C TYR A 227 -7.95 -29.99 7.04
N GLN A 228 -7.96 -29.29 5.92
CA GLN A 228 -8.62 -29.70 4.69
C GLN A 228 -7.64 -29.64 3.51
N SER A 229 -7.80 -30.58 2.58
CA SER A 229 -7.12 -30.51 1.29
C SER A 229 -7.66 -29.33 0.47
N LYS A 230 -6.76 -28.44 0.03
CA LYS A 230 -7.09 -27.30 -0.83
C LYS A 230 -6.23 -27.33 -2.09
N LEU A 231 -6.84 -26.96 -3.22
CA LEU A 231 -6.17 -26.84 -4.51
C LEU A 231 -5.18 -25.67 -4.50
N ILE A 232 -3.97 -25.90 -5.04
CA ILE A 232 -3.00 -24.84 -5.31
C ILE A 232 -3.46 -24.09 -6.56
N THR A 233 -3.95 -22.87 -6.38
CA THR A 233 -4.42 -21.99 -7.47
C THR A 233 -3.31 -21.11 -8.06
N GLY A 234 -2.17 -20.99 -7.36
CA GLY A 234 -1.04 -20.18 -7.81
C GLY A 234 0.25 -20.52 -7.05
N ARG A 235 1.39 -20.28 -7.69
CA ARG A 235 2.74 -20.47 -7.12
C ARG A 235 3.53 -19.19 -7.31
N SER A 236 4.26 -18.76 -6.29
CA SER A 236 4.93 -17.47 -6.26
C SER A 236 6.31 -17.60 -5.61
N ARG A 237 7.36 -17.19 -6.33
CA ARG A 237 8.71 -17.03 -5.79
C ARG A 237 9.13 -15.56 -5.89
N ARG A 238 9.55 -14.97 -4.77
CA ARG A 238 9.95 -13.56 -4.72
C ARG A 238 11.21 -13.41 -3.89
N GLU A 239 12.10 -12.55 -4.35
CA GLU A 239 13.23 -12.10 -3.54
C GLU A 239 12.74 -11.07 -2.51
N ASN A 240 13.38 -11.04 -1.34
CA ASN A 240 13.07 -10.06 -0.29
C ASN A 240 13.70 -8.68 -0.61
N ILE A 241 13.22 -8.05 -1.68
CA ILE A 241 13.72 -6.77 -2.22
C ILE A 241 13.47 -5.62 -1.24
N GLU A 242 12.39 -5.68 -0.47
CA GLU A 242 12.04 -4.68 0.54
C GLU A 242 12.90 -4.76 1.81
N LYS A 243 13.83 -5.74 1.88
CA LYS A 243 14.70 -6.00 3.04
C LYS A 243 13.90 -6.16 4.34
N LYS A 244 12.72 -6.77 4.26
CA LYS A 244 11.89 -7.08 5.43
C LYS A 244 12.67 -7.97 6.38
N ARG A 245 12.46 -7.78 7.69
CA ARG A 245 13.07 -8.67 8.67
C ARG A 245 12.48 -10.07 8.54
N TRP A 246 13.32 -11.07 8.76
CA TRP A 246 12.88 -12.46 8.85
C TRP A 246 12.64 -12.81 10.31
N VAL A 247 11.47 -13.33 10.61
CA VAL A 247 11.08 -13.86 11.92
C VAL A 247 11.18 -15.37 11.85
N LYS A 248 11.90 -15.96 12.82
CA LYS A 248 11.97 -17.41 13.00
C LYS A 248 11.14 -17.78 14.23
N LEU A 249 10.06 -18.51 14.02
CA LEU A 249 9.24 -19.07 15.09
C LEU A 249 9.67 -20.51 15.35
N THR A 250 9.76 -20.88 16.62
CA THR A 250 10.09 -22.23 17.06
C THR A 250 8.94 -22.72 17.93
N MET A 251 8.28 -23.78 17.49
CA MET A 251 7.14 -24.38 18.18
C MET A 251 7.60 -25.36 19.25
N GLU A 252 6.72 -25.67 20.21
CA GLU A 252 7.01 -26.61 21.30
C GLU A 252 7.36 -28.02 20.81
N ASN A 253 6.80 -28.43 19.67
CA ASN A 253 7.10 -29.70 19.02
C ASN A 253 8.48 -29.73 18.32
N GLY A 254 9.27 -28.65 18.43
CA GLY A 254 10.59 -28.51 17.82
C GLY A 254 10.58 -28.07 16.35
N ARG A 255 9.41 -27.92 15.73
CA ARG A 255 9.30 -27.38 14.38
C ARG A 255 9.67 -25.91 14.35
N THR A 256 10.27 -25.49 13.25
CA THR A 256 10.62 -24.09 13.05
C THR A 256 10.11 -23.60 11.71
N ILE A 257 9.53 -22.41 11.70
CA ILE A 257 9.18 -21.72 10.47
C ILE A 257 9.91 -20.38 10.40
N LYS A 258 10.35 -20.01 9.20
CA LYS A 258 11.01 -18.73 8.91
C LYS A 258 10.21 -17.94 7.87
N ILE A 259 9.72 -16.78 8.27
CA ILE A 259 8.80 -15.94 7.48
C ILE A 259 9.19 -14.47 7.54
N THR A 260 8.64 -13.66 6.66
CA THR A 260 8.79 -12.20 6.75
C THR A 260 7.99 -11.65 7.92
N GLU A 261 8.43 -10.51 8.47
CA GLU A 261 7.85 -9.90 9.68
C GLU A 261 6.35 -9.54 9.55
N ASP A 262 5.86 -9.37 8.33
CA ASP A 262 4.47 -9.06 7.97
C ASP A 262 3.65 -10.29 7.57
N HIS A 263 4.22 -11.50 7.62
CA HIS A 263 3.51 -12.72 7.26
C HIS A 263 2.39 -12.98 8.28
N PRO A 264 1.12 -13.09 7.85
CA PRO A 264 0.01 -13.33 8.76
C PRO A 264 0.00 -14.78 9.26
N ILE A 265 -0.16 -14.96 10.56
CA ILE A 265 -0.30 -16.25 11.23
C ILE A 265 -1.56 -16.24 12.07
N PHE A 266 -2.33 -17.31 12.04
CA PHE A 266 -3.53 -17.42 12.86
C PHE A 266 -3.15 -17.71 14.31
N SER A 267 -3.47 -16.81 15.23
CA SER A 267 -3.31 -17.00 16.68
C SER A 267 -4.59 -17.60 17.25
N LYS A 268 -4.50 -18.76 17.91
CA LYS A 268 -5.63 -19.37 18.62
C LYS A 268 -6.00 -18.58 19.87
N ASP A 269 -5.00 -18.01 20.55
CA ASP A 269 -5.26 -17.23 21.76
C ASP A 269 -6.06 -15.97 21.45
N ARG A 270 -5.78 -15.34 20.30
CA ARG A 270 -6.47 -14.12 19.85
C ARG A 270 -7.65 -14.38 18.92
N GLN A 271 -7.79 -15.59 18.39
CA GLN A 271 -8.79 -15.97 17.38
C GLN A 271 -8.77 -15.07 16.13
N GLU A 272 -7.58 -14.62 15.72
CA GLU A 272 -7.38 -13.73 14.57
C GLU A 272 -6.02 -13.96 13.90
N TYR A 273 -5.87 -13.46 12.68
CA TYR A 273 -4.56 -13.39 12.02
C TYR A 273 -3.75 -12.22 12.57
N VAL A 274 -2.52 -12.51 12.98
CA VAL A 274 -1.56 -11.57 13.54
C VAL A 274 -0.31 -11.61 12.69
N GLU A 275 0.33 -10.46 12.45
CA GLU A 275 1.61 -10.43 11.76
C GLU A 275 2.70 -11.14 12.59
N ALA A 276 3.61 -11.85 11.92
CA ALA A 276 4.68 -12.62 12.58
C ALA A 276 5.50 -11.80 13.60
N LYS A 277 5.69 -10.49 13.36
CA LYS A 277 6.41 -9.58 14.27
C LYS A 277 5.70 -9.33 15.60
N ASP A 278 4.39 -9.55 15.65
CA ASP A 278 3.51 -9.24 16.78
C ASP A 278 3.13 -10.51 17.58
N ILE A 279 3.61 -11.68 17.17
CA ILE A 279 3.50 -12.95 17.91
C ILE A 279 4.44 -12.93 19.13
N THR A 280 3.93 -13.37 20.27
CA THR A 280 4.67 -13.42 21.54
C THR A 280 5.05 -14.85 21.94
N ASN A 281 6.07 -15.00 22.79
CA ASN A 281 6.49 -16.32 23.27
C ASN A 281 5.37 -16.95 24.14
N GLY A 282 5.03 -18.21 23.84
CA GLY A 282 3.97 -18.95 24.53
C GLY A 282 2.57 -18.77 23.93
N GLU A 283 2.45 -18.02 22.84
CA GLU A 283 1.19 -17.86 22.11
C GLU A 283 0.92 -19.08 21.22
N ASP A 284 -0.29 -19.65 21.35
CA ASP A 284 -0.71 -20.80 20.55
C ASP A 284 -1.14 -20.34 19.15
N ILE A 285 -0.50 -20.89 18.12
CA ILE A 285 -0.70 -20.49 16.72
C ILE A 285 -1.04 -21.70 15.86
N GLU A 286 -1.92 -21.51 14.88
CA GLU A 286 -2.15 -22.52 13.85
C GLU A 286 -1.17 -22.38 12.69
N SER A 287 -0.66 -23.52 12.28
CA SER A 287 0.37 -23.65 11.27
C SER A 287 0.18 -24.99 10.56
N PRO A 288 0.01 -25.03 9.23
CA PRO A 288 0.07 -26.28 8.47
C PRO A 288 1.51 -26.81 8.28
N PHE A 289 2.50 -26.14 8.87
CA PHE A 289 3.93 -26.42 8.79
C PHE A 289 4.42 -27.36 9.91
#